data_AF-A0A2N9H691-F1
#
_entry.id   AF-A0A2N9H691-F1
#
_cell.length_a   1.000
_cell.length_b   1.000
_cell.length_c   1.000
_cell.angle_alpha   90.00
_cell.angle_beta   90.00
_cell.angle_gamma   90.00
#
_symmetry.space_group_name_H-M   'P 1'
#
loop_
_entity.id
_entity.type
_entity.pdbx_description
1 polymer ?
#
loop_
_entity_poly.entity_id
_entity_poly.type
_entity_poly.pdbx_seq_one_letter_code
_entity_poly.pdbx_strand_id
1 'polypeptide(L)'
;MGSFNDPEFQHEISQTGFEFGRQAAIGEVDDDGKPKRTGTVWTAGAHIITAVVGAGVLSLAWSVAQLGWIFGISIVLIFAAITLYTANLLADCYRSPDPVTGKRNYTYMEAVQNILELSWLSILAAVMSFGYAGIGIGLSITRIISGQGGRTSITGVEVGVAVSQAEKIWRVCTALGNIALACSYAQISIDIQDTLKSSPPENKVMKKANMIGISTMTIFFLMCGCLGYAAFGNDTRGNMLTGFGFYEPFWLVDLGNVMIVVHLVGAYQVLAQPVFRVVELWASMRWPKSEFVNVEHPMNIGKIKFSINSFRLIWRTIFVVMVTVLAMAMPFFNEMLALLGAIGFWPLGVYFPVEMYIAQKKIGKRTIRWFGLQILNFVCLIVSLAAGCGAIQGMNKALHTTKPFQFKE
;
A
#
# COMPACT_ATOMS: atom_id res chain seq x y z
N MET A 1 -24.51 24.78 31.13
CA MET A 1 -23.44 24.14 31.92
C MET A 1 -24.10 23.08 32.78
N GLY A 2 -24.02 21.81 32.38
CA GLY A 2 -24.49 20.70 33.22
C GLY A 2 -23.63 20.64 34.49
N SER A 3 -24.27 20.54 35.64
CA SER A 3 -23.59 20.53 36.94
C SER A 3 -22.81 19.22 37.09
N PHE A 4 -21.52 19.29 37.37
CA PHE A 4 -20.66 18.13 37.71
C PHE A 4 -21.15 17.33 38.94
N ASN A 5 -22.19 17.80 39.63
CA ASN A 5 -22.84 17.14 40.76
C ASN A 5 -24.12 16.36 40.38
N ASP A 6 -24.37 16.13 39.09
CA ASP A 6 -25.47 15.26 38.67
C ASP A 6 -25.21 13.81 39.15
N PRO A 7 -26.07 13.22 39.99
CA PRO A 7 -25.88 11.87 40.51
C PRO A 7 -25.90 10.79 39.43
N GLU A 8 -26.57 11.02 38.30
CA GLU A 8 -26.60 10.08 37.17
C GLU A 8 -25.24 10.07 36.44
N PHE A 9 -24.65 11.26 36.27
CA PHE A 9 -23.30 11.43 35.72
C PHE A 9 -22.21 10.85 36.65
N GLN A 10 -22.34 11.05 37.96
CA GLN A 10 -21.43 10.46 38.95
C GLN A 10 -21.55 8.93 39.00
N HIS A 11 -22.76 8.40 38.83
CA HIS A 11 -23.00 6.96 38.75
C HIS A 11 -22.42 6.36 37.47
N GLU A 12 -22.55 7.03 36.31
CA GLU A 12 -21.96 6.60 35.04
C GLU A 12 -20.43 6.62 35.08
N ILE A 13 -19.82 7.64 35.71
CA ILE A 13 -18.37 7.70 35.97
C ILE A 13 -17.92 6.59 36.91
N SER A 14 -18.70 6.30 37.95
CA SER A 14 -18.38 5.24 38.91
C SER A 14 -18.50 3.85 38.28
N GLN A 15 -19.52 3.60 37.45
CA GLN A 15 -19.70 2.35 36.73
C GLN A 15 -18.61 2.13 35.68
N THR A 16 -18.29 3.15 34.88
CA THR A 16 -17.17 3.07 33.93
C THR A 16 -15.85 2.85 34.66
N GLY A 17 -15.57 3.57 35.75
CA GLY A 17 -14.38 3.35 36.58
C GLY A 17 -14.29 1.93 37.16
N PHE A 18 -15.43 1.35 37.55
CA PHE A 18 -15.50 -0.02 38.05
C PHE A 18 -15.32 -1.07 36.93
N GLU A 19 -15.88 -0.84 35.74
CA GLU A 19 -15.66 -1.70 34.57
C GLU A 19 -14.20 -1.66 34.10
N PHE A 20 -13.59 -0.48 34.05
CA PHE A 20 -12.15 -0.33 33.76
C PHE A 20 -11.30 -1.03 34.83
N GLY A 21 -11.63 -0.85 36.12
CA GLY A 21 -10.94 -1.53 37.22
C GLY A 21 -11.06 -3.05 37.14
N ARG A 22 -12.23 -3.55 36.73
CA ARG A 22 -12.49 -4.98 36.51
C ARG A 22 -11.72 -5.50 35.29
N GLN A 23 -11.78 -4.85 34.13
CA GLN A 23 -11.03 -5.25 32.93
C GLN A 23 -9.50 -5.21 33.15
N ALA A 24 -9.01 -4.24 33.91
CA ALA A 24 -7.61 -4.18 34.35
C ALA A 24 -7.25 -5.34 35.29
N ALA A 25 -8.13 -5.72 36.22
CA ALA A 25 -7.93 -6.84 37.12
C ALA A 25 -7.95 -8.21 36.41
N ILE A 26 -8.68 -8.34 35.29
CA ILE A 26 -8.74 -9.57 34.48
C ILE A 26 -7.58 -9.61 33.44
N GLY A 27 -6.81 -8.53 33.30
CA GLY A 27 -5.72 -8.43 32.33
C GLY A 27 -6.19 -8.33 30.88
N GLU A 28 -7.38 -7.78 30.65
CA GLU A 28 -8.02 -7.60 29.34
C GLU A 28 -7.73 -6.23 28.69
N VAL A 29 -7.01 -5.35 29.38
CA VAL A 29 -6.59 -4.03 28.88
C VAL A 29 -5.06 -3.88 28.86
N ASP A 30 -4.57 -3.03 27.97
CA ASP A 30 -3.16 -2.67 27.80
C ASP A 30 -2.71 -1.54 28.74
N ASP A 31 -1.43 -1.15 28.64
CA ASP A 31 -0.78 -0.11 29.45
C ASP A 31 -1.39 1.29 29.32
N ASP A 32 -2.24 1.52 28.31
CA ASP A 32 -3.00 2.75 28.08
C ASP A 32 -4.49 2.63 28.43
N GLY A 33 -4.92 1.52 29.04
CA GLY A 33 -6.29 1.27 29.46
C GLY A 33 -7.26 0.88 28.33
N LYS A 34 -6.77 0.66 27.10
CA LYS A 34 -7.57 0.18 25.95
C LYS A 34 -7.58 -1.35 25.85
N PRO A 35 -8.47 -1.97 25.05
CA PRO A 35 -8.49 -3.43 24.85
C PRO A 35 -7.12 -3.99 24.48
N LYS A 36 -6.78 -5.13 25.08
CA LYS A 36 -5.46 -5.75 24.96
C LYS A 36 -5.10 -6.15 23.53
N ARG A 37 -3.94 -5.66 23.07
CA ARG A 37 -3.36 -6.00 21.78
C ARG A 37 -2.61 -7.33 21.81
N THR A 38 -2.70 -8.09 20.72
CA THR A 38 -2.17 -9.47 20.65
C THR A 38 -1.09 -9.69 19.59
N GLY A 39 -0.79 -8.67 18.77
CA GLY A 39 0.15 -8.75 17.66
C GLY A 39 1.59 -9.04 18.08
N THR A 40 2.32 -9.74 17.21
CA THR A 40 3.69 -10.19 17.41
C THR A 40 4.57 -9.80 16.23
N VAL A 41 5.89 -10.05 16.33
CA VAL A 41 6.83 -9.86 15.21
C VAL A 41 6.35 -10.61 13.95
N TRP A 42 5.80 -11.81 14.11
CA TRP A 42 5.37 -12.65 13.00
C TRP A 42 4.08 -12.14 12.35
N THR A 43 3.09 -11.73 13.16
CA THR A 43 1.85 -11.17 12.60
C THR A 43 2.11 -9.83 11.93
N ALA A 44 2.90 -8.95 12.56
CA ALA A 44 3.29 -7.67 11.95
C ALA A 44 4.14 -7.88 10.68
N GLY A 45 5.11 -8.81 10.71
CA GLY A 45 5.88 -9.17 9.53
C GLY A 45 5.00 -9.67 8.38
N ALA A 46 4.02 -10.53 8.68
CA ALA A 46 3.04 -11.01 7.70
C ALA A 46 2.19 -9.86 7.15
N HIS A 47 1.70 -8.93 7.98
CA HIS A 47 0.96 -7.76 7.51
C HIS A 47 1.81 -6.84 6.63
N ILE A 48 3.08 -6.60 6.98
CA ILE A 48 4.02 -5.83 6.15
C ILE A 48 4.18 -6.51 4.80
N ILE A 49 4.46 -7.81 4.78
CA ILE A 49 4.62 -8.58 3.54
C ILE A 49 3.34 -8.49 2.68
N THR A 50 2.18 -8.72 3.29
CA THR A 50 0.88 -8.70 2.60
C THR A 50 0.62 -7.34 1.95
N ALA A 51 0.88 -6.27 2.69
CA ALA A 51 0.61 -4.94 2.23
C ALA A 51 1.49 -4.50 1.07
N VAL A 52 2.74 -4.97 1.04
CA VAL A 52 3.72 -4.49 0.08
C VAL A 52 3.82 -5.39 -1.13
N VAL A 53 3.61 -6.71 -0.97
CA VAL A 53 3.47 -7.64 -2.09
C VAL A 53 2.08 -7.46 -2.70
N GLY A 54 1.90 -6.39 -3.49
CA GLY A 54 0.67 -6.05 -4.20
C GLY A 54 0.78 -6.19 -5.72
N ALA A 55 -0.20 -5.65 -6.46
CA ALA A 55 -0.16 -5.65 -7.93
C ALA A 55 1.07 -4.90 -8.50
N GLY A 56 1.68 -3.99 -7.72
CA GLY A 56 2.91 -3.30 -8.09
C GLY A 56 4.07 -4.24 -8.41
N VAL A 57 4.14 -5.44 -7.81
CA VAL A 57 5.19 -6.43 -8.07
C VAL A 57 5.22 -6.89 -9.53
N LEU A 58 4.05 -6.90 -10.20
CA LEU A 58 3.90 -7.34 -11.58
C LEU A 58 4.57 -6.38 -12.58
N SER A 59 4.81 -5.13 -12.17
CA SER A 59 5.50 -4.11 -12.99
C SER A 59 7.02 -4.12 -12.84
N LEU A 60 7.56 -4.84 -11.85
CA LEU A 60 8.99 -4.79 -11.55
C LEU A 60 9.85 -5.34 -12.68
N ALA A 61 9.39 -6.38 -13.37
CA ALA A 61 10.07 -6.92 -14.55
C ALA A 61 10.24 -5.83 -15.62
N TRP A 62 9.18 -5.07 -15.88
CA TRP A 62 9.21 -3.95 -16.82
C TRP A 62 10.14 -2.83 -16.35
N SER A 63 10.10 -2.49 -15.06
CA SER A 63 10.96 -1.46 -14.47
C SER A 63 12.45 -1.82 -14.57
N VAL A 64 12.80 -3.07 -14.28
CA VAL A 64 14.17 -3.59 -14.48
C VAL A 64 14.54 -3.62 -15.96
N ALA A 65 13.61 -3.93 -16.87
CA ALA A 65 13.88 -3.82 -18.30
C ALA A 65 14.14 -2.37 -18.75
N GLN A 66 13.48 -1.38 -18.16
CA GLN A 66 13.74 0.03 -18.47
C GLN A 66 15.07 0.53 -17.90
N LEU A 67 15.50 0.04 -16.73
CA LEU A 67 16.72 0.47 -16.06
C LEU A 67 17.96 -0.35 -16.45
N GLY A 68 17.77 -1.61 -16.84
CA GLY A 68 18.83 -2.59 -17.02
C GLY A 68 19.23 -3.30 -15.74
N TRP A 69 20.14 -4.27 -15.87
CA TRP A 69 20.58 -5.12 -14.77
C TRP A 69 21.18 -4.32 -13.60
N ILE A 70 22.14 -3.44 -13.88
CA ILE A 70 22.86 -2.73 -12.81
C ILE A 70 21.92 -1.73 -12.13
N PHE A 71 21.38 -0.77 -12.90
CA PHE A 71 20.55 0.27 -12.31
C PHE A 71 19.23 -0.28 -11.76
N GLY A 72 18.63 -1.29 -12.38
CA GLY A 72 17.41 -1.92 -11.89
C GLY A 72 17.60 -2.53 -10.50
N ILE A 73 18.60 -3.38 -10.33
CA ILE A 73 18.90 -4.01 -9.04
C ILE A 73 19.32 -2.96 -8.01
N SER A 74 20.23 -2.04 -8.36
CA SER A 74 20.69 -1.00 -7.44
C SER A 74 19.56 -0.11 -6.96
N ILE A 75 18.65 0.31 -7.85
CA ILE A 75 17.52 1.17 -7.48
C ILE A 75 16.53 0.42 -6.58
N VAL A 76 16.20 -0.84 -6.87
CA VAL A 76 15.33 -1.64 -5.97
C VAL A 76 15.94 -1.75 -4.57
N LEU A 77 17.24 -2.00 -4.46
CA LEU A 77 17.94 -2.06 -3.17
C LEU A 77 17.98 -0.70 -2.45
N ILE A 78 18.20 0.40 -3.17
CA ILE A 78 18.19 1.76 -2.62
C ILE A 78 16.80 2.10 -2.07
N PHE A 79 15.74 1.86 -2.85
CA PHE A 79 14.37 2.10 -2.41
C PHE A 79 14.01 1.24 -1.19
N ALA A 80 14.39 -0.04 -1.18
CA ALA A 80 14.20 -0.92 -0.02
C ALA A 80 14.94 -0.39 1.23
N ALA A 81 16.18 0.09 1.07
CA ALA A 81 16.96 0.66 2.17
C ALA A 81 16.35 1.96 2.71
N ILE A 82 15.91 2.87 1.84
CA ILE A 82 15.21 4.11 2.22
C ILE A 82 13.92 3.77 2.96
N THR A 83 13.18 2.79 2.45
CA THR A 83 11.91 2.32 3.03
C THR A 83 12.11 1.73 4.42
N LEU A 84 13.11 0.86 4.60
CA LEU A 84 13.48 0.31 5.91
C LEU A 84 13.92 1.40 6.88
N TYR A 85 14.71 2.37 6.40
CA TYR A 85 15.17 3.47 7.22
C TYR A 85 14.02 4.36 7.71
N THR A 86 13.24 4.89 6.79
CA THR A 86 12.12 5.82 7.06
C THR A 86 11.06 5.19 7.93
N ALA A 87 10.74 3.93 7.73
CA ALA A 87 9.75 3.28 8.57
C ALA A 87 10.27 2.85 9.94
N ASN A 88 11.58 2.67 10.11
CA ASN A 88 12.17 2.59 11.45
C ASN A 88 12.15 3.94 12.18
N LEU A 89 12.24 5.07 11.46
CA LEU A 89 11.99 6.39 12.04
C LEU A 89 10.54 6.52 12.47
N LEU A 90 9.60 6.12 11.60
CA LEU A 90 8.17 6.14 11.88
C LEU A 90 7.81 5.26 13.09
N ALA A 91 8.46 4.10 13.21
CA ALA A 91 8.24 3.20 14.34
C ALA A 91 8.66 3.81 15.69
N ASP A 92 9.67 4.67 15.69
CA ASP A 92 10.02 5.46 16.89
C ASP A 92 9.01 6.58 17.16
N CYS A 93 8.25 7.01 16.15
CA CYS A 93 7.31 8.12 16.27
C CYS A 93 5.88 7.72 16.68
N TYR A 94 5.65 6.42 16.84
CA TYR A 94 4.36 5.88 17.25
C TYR A 94 3.89 6.41 18.63
N ARG A 95 4.81 6.47 19.62
CA ARG A 95 4.59 7.06 20.95
C ARG A 95 5.33 8.39 21.07
N SER A 96 4.71 9.39 21.71
CA SER A 96 5.28 10.73 21.92
C SER A 96 4.98 11.25 23.35
N PRO A 97 5.90 11.98 24.02
CA PRO A 97 7.19 12.48 23.53
C PRO A 97 8.33 11.44 23.50
N ASP A 98 8.23 10.37 24.30
CA ASP A 98 9.20 9.26 24.33
C ASP A 98 8.70 8.06 23.50
N PRO A 99 9.57 7.40 22.70
CA PRO A 99 9.18 6.27 21.84
C PRO A 99 8.74 5.00 22.59
N VAL A 100 8.97 4.90 23.90
CA VAL A 100 8.60 3.76 24.74
C VAL A 100 7.50 4.14 25.73
N THR A 101 7.64 5.28 26.41
CA THR A 101 6.72 5.67 27.51
C THR A 101 5.72 6.76 27.12
N GLY A 102 5.80 7.31 25.90
CA GLY A 102 4.88 8.34 25.41
C GLY A 102 3.47 7.83 25.09
N LYS A 103 2.53 8.75 24.92
CA LYS A 103 1.15 8.48 24.50
C LYS A 103 1.10 8.10 23.01
N ARG A 104 0.19 7.20 22.61
CA ARG A 104 -0.03 6.84 21.20
C ARG A 104 -0.80 7.95 20.44
N ASN A 105 -0.66 7.99 19.12
CA ASN A 105 -1.30 8.98 18.25
C ASN A 105 -2.51 8.37 17.49
N TYR A 106 -3.73 8.55 17.99
CA TYR A 106 -4.87 7.68 17.64
C TYR A 106 -5.78 8.11 16.47
N THR A 107 -5.77 9.36 16.01
CA THR A 107 -6.88 9.93 15.22
C THR A 107 -7.12 9.28 13.85
N TYR A 108 -6.07 8.79 13.17
CA TYR A 108 -6.19 8.02 11.92
C TYR A 108 -6.28 6.51 12.18
N MET A 109 -5.69 6.06 13.28
CA MET A 109 -5.55 4.66 13.68
C MET A 109 -6.88 3.99 13.97
N GLU A 110 -7.80 4.69 14.65
CA GLU A 110 -9.10 4.12 15.02
C GLU A 110 -9.98 3.82 13.78
N ALA A 111 -9.84 4.62 12.71
CA ALA A 111 -10.53 4.34 11.45
C ALA A 111 -9.95 3.12 10.72
N VAL A 112 -8.63 2.92 10.78
CA VAL A 112 -7.96 1.79 10.12
C VAL A 112 -8.06 0.50 10.93
N GLN A 113 -8.02 0.54 12.26
CA GLN A 113 -8.24 -0.61 13.15
C GLN A 113 -9.57 -1.31 12.85
N ASN A 114 -10.65 -0.53 12.72
CA ASN A 114 -11.97 -1.05 12.35
C ASN A 114 -11.99 -1.76 10.98
N ILE A 115 -11.00 -1.50 10.11
CA ILE A 115 -10.85 -2.15 8.80
C ILE A 115 -9.90 -3.36 8.88
N LEU A 116 -8.84 -3.28 9.70
CA LEU A 116 -7.81 -4.32 9.87
C LEU A 116 -8.21 -5.46 10.82
N GLU A 117 -9.28 -5.34 11.62
CA GLU A 117 -9.84 -6.44 12.41
C GLU A 117 -10.17 -7.70 11.57
N LEU A 118 -10.28 -7.54 10.25
CA LEU A 118 -10.44 -8.61 9.27
C LEU A 118 -9.10 -9.34 9.01
N SER A 119 -8.51 -9.92 10.05
CA SER A 119 -7.26 -10.69 9.98
C SER A 119 -7.25 -11.77 8.89
N TRP A 120 -8.40 -12.42 8.65
CA TRP A 120 -8.56 -13.40 7.57
C TRP A 120 -8.41 -12.79 6.16
N LEU A 121 -8.82 -11.54 5.94
CA LEU A 121 -8.63 -10.84 4.66
C LEU A 121 -7.17 -10.55 4.40
N SER A 122 -6.40 -10.20 5.44
CA SER A 122 -4.94 -10.02 5.31
C SER A 122 -4.26 -11.33 4.93
N ILE A 123 -4.62 -12.44 5.57
CA ILE A 123 -4.07 -13.77 5.23
C ILE A 123 -4.44 -14.15 3.78
N LEU A 124 -5.70 -13.94 3.38
CA LEU A 124 -6.15 -14.21 2.02
C LEU A 124 -5.38 -13.38 0.99
N ALA A 125 -5.25 -12.07 1.23
CA ALA A 125 -4.47 -11.17 0.37
C ALA A 125 -3.02 -11.66 0.23
N ALA A 126 -2.39 -12.06 1.33
CA ALA A 126 -1.03 -12.60 1.33
C ALA A 126 -0.89 -13.83 0.44
N VAL A 127 -1.78 -14.81 0.62
CA VAL A 127 -1.77 -16.07 -0.15
C VAL A 127 -1.96 -15.79 -1.63
N MET A 128 -2.92 -14.93 -1.99
CA MET A 128 -3.16 -14.56 -3.38
C MET A 128 -1.95 -13.83 -4.00
N SER A 129 -1.35 -12.90 -3.26
CA SER A 129 -0.14 -12.17 -3.65
C SER A 129 1.06 -13.04 -3.95
N PHE A 130 1.39 -13.92 -3.01
CA PHE A 130 2.46 -14.88 -3.20
C PHE A 130 2.14 -15.88 -4.30
N GLY A 131 0.87 -16.27 -4.45
CA GLY A 131 0.39 -17.15 -5.50
C GLY A 131 0.69 -16.60 -6.89
N TYR A 132 0.15 -15.43 -7.24
CA TYR A 132 0.35 -14.88 -8.58
C TYR A 132 1.81 -14.47 -8.84
N ALA A 133 2.53 -13.98 -7.83
CA ALA A 133 3.95 -13.65 -7.97
C ALA A 133 4.80 -14.91 -8.17
N GLY A 134 4.51 -15.97 -7.41
CA GLY A 134 5.15 -17.28 -7.51
C GLY A 134 4.91 -17.94 -8.86
N ILE A 135 3.69 -17.86 -9.40
CA ILE A 135 3.37 -18.31 -10.76
C ILE A 135 4.22 -17.55 -11.79
N GLY A 136 4.27 -16.22 -11.71
CA GLY A 136 5.07 -15.41 -12.62
C GLY A 136 6.58 -15.71 -12.55
N ILE A 137 7.11 -15.92 -11.34
CA ILE A 137 8.49 -16.36 -11.11
C ILE A 137 8.73 -17.74 -11.72
N GLY A 138 7.86 -18.72 -11.44
CA GLY A 138 7.98 -20.09 -11.93
C GLY A 138 7.97 -20.15 -13.46
N LEU A 139 7.01 -19.49 -14.09
CA LEU A 139 6.92 -19.40 -15.56
C LEU A 139 8.14 -18.69 -16.16
N SER A 140 8.66 -17.65 -15.50
CA SER A 140 9.90 -16.97 -15.92
C SER A 140 11.09 -17.93 -15.91
N ILE A 141 11.25 -18.71 -14.83
CA ILE A 141 12.31 -19.72 -14.71
C ILE A 141 12.19 -20.78 -15.81
N THR A 142 10.99 -21.33 -16.02
CA THR A 142 10.75 -22.33 -17.06
C THR A 142 11.12 -21.79 -18.44
N ARG A 143 10.74 -20.56 -18.76
CA ARG A 143 11.06 -19.91 -20.04
C ARG A 143 12.56 -19.74 -20.25
N ILE A 144 13.28 -19.31 -19.20
CA ILE A 144 14.74 -19.15 -19.22
C ILE A 144 15.44 -20.49 -19.45
N ILE A 145 15.08 -21.51 -18.67
CA ILE A 145 15.70 -22.85 -18.76
C ILE A 145 15.39 -23.54 -20.09
N SER A 146 14.23 -23.24 -20.69
CA SER A 146 13.83 -23.76 -22.02
C SER A 146 14.58 -23.08 -23.17
N GLY A 147 15.53 -22.17 -22.89
CA GLY A 147 16.30 -21.45 -23.92
C GLY A 147 15.51 -20.34 -24.63
N GLN A 148 14.33 -19.97 -24.12
CA GLN A 148 13.45 -18.95 -24.71
C GLN A 148 13.56 -17.60 -23.97
N GLY A 149 14.63 -17.38 -23.22
CA GLY A 149 14.91 -16.12 -22.54
C GLY A 149 14.99 -14.94 -23.51
N GLY A 150 14.63 -13.76 -23.03
CA GLY A 150 14.62 -12.54 -23.84
C GLY A 150 16.00 -11.89 -23.95
N ARG A 151 16.16 -11.01 -24.95
CA ARG A 151 17.38 -10.20 -25.08
C ARG A 151 17.43 -9.16 -23.97
N THR A 152 18.44 -9.25 -23.11
CA THR A 152 18.71 -8.30 -22.04
C THR A 152 19.99 -7.50 -22.30
N SER A 153 20.11 -6.36 -21.64
CA SER A 153 21.31 -5.52 -21.62
C SER A 153 21.58 -4.96 -20.22
N ILE A 154 22.80 -4.46 -20.02
CA ILE A 154 23.25 -3.84 -18.77
C ILE A 154 22.46 -2.57 -18.45
N THR A 155 22.06 -1.80 -19.47
CA THR A 155 21.36 -0.50 -19.34
C THR A 155 19.88 -0.57 -19.72
N GLY A 156 19.36 -1.78 -19.96
CA GLY A 156 17.96 -2.03 -20.26
C GLY A 156 17.63 -1.88 -21.74
N VAL A 157 16.39 -1.48 -22.02
CA VAL A 157 15.92 -1.15 -23.36
C VAL A 157 16.91 -0.23 -24.09
N GLU A 158 17.41 -0.68 -25.23
CA GLU A 158 18.39 0.04 -26.04
C GLU A 158 17.71 1.18 -26.83
N VAL A 159 18.42 2.31 -26.96
CA VAL A 159 17.98 3.41 -27.84
C VAL A 159 18.15 2.96 -29.28
N GLY A 160 17.11 3.12 -30.09
CA GLY A 160 17.11 2.70 -31.47
C GLY A 160 15.88 3.21 -32.23
N VAL A 161 15.56 2.56 -33.35
CA VAL A 161 14.43 2.95 -34.22
C VAL A 161 13.10 2.94 -33.45
N ALA A 162 12.93 2.01 -32.50
CA ALA A 162 11.71 1.86 -31.72
C ALA A 162 11.62 2.81 -30.49
N VAL A 163 12.76 3.25 -29.94
CA VAL A 163 12.82 4.02 -28.69
C VAL A 163 13.86 5.12 -28.81
N SER A 164 13.41 6.38 -28.80
CA SER A 164 14.29 7.54 -28.80
C SER A 164 14.97 7.75 -27.43
N GLN A 165 16.01 8.57 -27.39
CA GLN A 165 16.68 8.93 -26.14
C GLN A 165 15.72 9.59 -25.14
N ALA A 166 14.90 10.54 -25.61
CA ALA A 166 13.91 11.22 -24.77
C ALA A 166 12.87 10.23 -24.22
N GLU A 167 12.38 9.32 -25.06
CA GLU A 167 11.44 8.27 -24.64
C GLU A 167 12.06 7.36 -23.57
N LYS A 168 13.33 6.98 -23.73
CA LYS A 168 14.05 6.17 -22.73
C LYS A 168 14.11 6.88 -21.38
N ILE A 169 14.36 8.19 -21.35
CA ILE A 169 14.37 8.98 -20.11
C ILE A 169 13.00 8.94 -19.43
N TRP A 170 11.91 9.19 -20.17
CA TRP A 170 10.56 9.16 -19.61
C TRP A 170 10.18 7.79 -19.05
N ARG A 171 10.58 6.71 -19.74
CA ARG A 171 10.37 5.33 -19.26
C ARG A 171 11.18 5.03 -18.01
N VAL A 172 12.41 5.52 -17.91
CA VAL A 172 13.23 5.41 -16.68
C VAL A 172 12.54 6.14 -15.53
N CYS A 173 12.05 7.37 -15.74
CA CYS A 173 11.28 8.10 -14.73
C CYS A 173 10.04 7.32 -14.27
N THR A 174 9.29 6.75 -15.22
CA THR A 174 8.11 5.91 -14.93
C THR A 174 8.50 4.67 -14.13
N ALA A 175 9.61 4.01 -14.48
CA ALA A 175 10.14 2.85 -13.75
C ALA A 175 10.52 3.19 -12.30
N LEU A 176 11.09 4.38 -12.04
CA LEU A 176 11.34 4.86 -10.68
C LEU A 176 10.05 4.97 -9.88
N GLY A 177 8.98 5.49 -10.47
CA GLY A 177 7.65 5.56 -9.84
C GLY A 177 7.07 4.18 -9.54
N ASN A 178 7.18 3.24 -10.47
CA ASN A 178 6.73 1.86 -10.25
C ASN A 178 7.44 1.19 -9.08
N ILE A 179 8.77 1.35 -8.98
CA ILE A 179 9.57 0.83 -7.86
C ILE A 179 9.20 1.56 -6.56
N ALA A 180 9.00 2.88 -6.62
CA ALA A 180 8.58 3.69 -5.49
C ALA A 180 7.24 3.21 -4.91
N LEU A 181 6.27 2.91 -5.77
CA LEU A 181 5.00 2.34 -5.35
C LEU A 181 5.17 0.94 -4.76
N ALA A 182 5.96 0.08 -5.42
CA ALA A 182 6.21 -1.27 -4.93
C ALA A 182 6.84 -1.24 -3.53
N CYS A 183 7.68 -0.26 -3.22
CA CYS A 183 8.29 -0.11 -1.89
C CYS A 183 7.45 0.76 -0.91
N SER A 184 6.22 1.14 -1.24
CA SER A 184 5.39 2.00 -0.39
C SER A 184 4.67 1.19 0.69
N TYR A 185 4.98 1.45 1.97
CA TYR A 185 4.28 0.81 3.10
C TYR A 185 4.03 1.73 4.30
N ALA A 186 4.60 2.93 4.30
CA ALA A 186 4.54 3.83 5.45
C ALA A 186 3.10 4.18 5.87
N GLN A 187 2.16 4.24 4.91
CA GLN A 187 0.77 4.62 5.18
C GLN A 187 0.05 3.71 6.17
N ILE A 188 0.47 2.45 6.28
CA ILE A 188 -0.16 1.45 7.15
C ILE A 188 0.77 0.99 8.27
N SER A 189 2.03 1.44 8.27
CA SER A 189 3.04 0.97 9.23
C SER A 189 2.64 1.28 10.66
N ILE A 190 2.04 2.44 10.90
CA ILE A 190 1.59 2.84 12.24
C ILE A 190 0.43 1.95 12.69
N ASP A 191 -0.50 1.62 11.78
CA ASP A 191 -1.64 0.75 12.07
C ASP A 191 -1.19 -0.68 12.39
N ILE A 192 -0.20 -1.20 11.65
CA ILE A 192 0.40 -2.51 11.96
C ILE A 192 1.07 -2.48 13.34
N GLN A 193 1.86 -1.44 13.62
CA GLN A 193 2.51 -1.28 14.92
C GLN A 193 1.51 -1.17 16.06
N ASP A 194 0.36 -0.58 15.77
CA ASP A 194 -0.71 -0.41 16.73
C ASP A 194 -1.34 -1.75 17.14
N THR A 195 -1.27 -2.80 16.32
CA THR A 195 -1.73 -4.15 16.72
C THR A 195 -0.80 -4.88 17.68
N LEU A 196 0.43 -4.40 17.87
CA LEU A 196 1.47 -5.11 18.63
C LEU A 196 1.20 -5.09 20.13
N LYS A 197 1.53 -6.20 20.81
CA LYS A 197 1.54 -6.28 22.28
C LYS A 197 2.34 -5.12 22.88
N SER A 198 1.83 -4.60 24.00
CA SER A 198 2.47 -3.54 24.80
C SER A 198 3.84 -3.90 25.37
N SER A 199 4.13 -5.21 25.55
CA SER A 199 5.43 -5.70 26.00
C SER A 199 5.93 -6.88 25.16
N PRO A 200 7.19 -6.86 24.66
CA PRO A 200 8.18 -5.77 24.78
C PRO A 200 7.81 -4.53 23.93
N PRO A 201 8.48 -3.38 24.10
CA PRO A 201 8.11 -2.11 23.46
C PRO A 201 7.84 -2.24 21.95
N GLU A 202 6.74 -1.66 21.49
CA GLU A 202 6.21 -1.90 20.13
C GLU A 202 7.20 -1.44 19.07
N ASN A 203 7.95 -0.36 19.30
CA ASN A 203 8.95 0.11 18.35
C ASN A 203 10.08 -0.92 18.12
N LYS A 204 10.49 -1.68 19.15
CA LYS A 204 11.50 -2.73 19.04
C LYS A 204 10.96 -3.93 18.28
N VAL A 205 9.72 -4.31 18.55
CA VAL A 205 9.02 -5.41 17.86
C VAL A 205 8.80 -5.04 16.39
N MET A 206 8.32 -3.82 16.13
CA MET A 206 8.06 -3.29 14.80
C MET A 206 9.34 -3.18 13.97
N LYS A 207 10.46 -2.73 14.53
CA LYS A 207 11.76 -2.70 13.81
C LYS A 207 12.24 -4.08 13.38
N LYS A 208 12.01 -5.11 14.19
CA LYS A 208 12.29 -6.50 13.80
C LYS A 208 11.34 -6.96 12.69
N ALA A 209 10.05 -6.65 12.80
CA ALA A 209 9.06 -6.94 11.78
C ALA A 209 9.38 -6.24 10.44
N ASN A 210 9.78 -4.96 10.47
CA ASN A 210 10.25 -4.18 9.33
C ASN A 210 11.43 -4.86 8.63
N MET A 211 12.44 -5.28 9.41
CA MET A 211 13.61 -5.96 8.86
C MET A 211 13.21 -7.24 8.13
N ILE A 212 12.41 -8.11 8.77
CA ILE A 212 11.96 -9.37 8.17
C ILE A 212 11.11 -9.09 6.92
N GLY A 213 10.06 -8.27 7.07
CA GLY A 213 9.09 -8.03 6.01
C GLY A 213 9.70 -7.36 4.77
N ILE A 214 10.49 -6.31 4.95
CA ILE A 214 11.14 -5.60 3.83
C ILE A 214 12.23 -6.46 3.19
N SER A 215 12.98 -7.25 3.96
CA SER A 215 13.98 -8.16 3.38
C SER A 215 13.32 -9.23 2.52
N THR A 216 12.27 -9.88 3.03
CA THR A 216 11.48 -10.87 2.28
C THR A 216 10.88 -10.26 1.01
N MET A 217 10.28 -9.08 1.12
CA MET A 217 9.75 -8.32 -0.01
C MET A 217 10.82 -8.01 -1.05
N THR A 218 11.99 -7.52 -0.63
CA THR A 218 13.08 -7.14 -1.53
C THR A 218 13.58 -8.35 -2.32
N ILE A 219 13.69 -9.51 -1.68
CA ILE A 219 14.02 -10.76 -2.37
C ILE A 219 12.96 -11.07 -3.42
N PHE A 220 11.67 -11.02 -3.07
CA PHE A 220 10.58 -11.26 -4.02
C PHE A 220 10.57 -10.27 -5.19
N PHE A 221 10.87 -9.01 -4.92
CA PHE A 221 10.90 -7.94 -5.91
C PHE A 221 12.05 -8.13 -6.89
N LEU A 222 13.24 -8.48 -6.38
CA LEU A 222 14.37 -8.84 -7.21
C LEU A 222 14.09 -10.11 -8.00
N MET A 223 13.43 -11.12 -7.43
CA MET A 223 13.05 -12.32 -8.18
C MET A 223 12.09 -11.99 -9.32
N CYS A 224 10.98 -11.28 -9.06
CA CYS A 224 10.04 -10.88 -10.11
C CYS A 224 10.67 -9.97 -11.16
N GLY A 225 11.47 -8.99 -10.71
CA GLY A 225 12.15 -8.04 -11.59
C GLY A 225 13.21 -8.70 -12.49
N CYS A 226 14.16 -9.40 -11.87
CA CYS A 226 15.27 -10.03 -12.57
C CYS A 226 14.85 -11.21 -13.43
N LEU A 227 14.04 -12.14 -12.89
CA LEU A 227 13.62 -13.32 -13.64
C LEU A 227 12.64 -12.93 -14.75
N GLY A 228 11.74 -11.98 -14.50
CA GLY A 228 10.86 -11.44 -15.53
C GLY A 228 11.64 -10.75 -16.65
N TYR A 229 12.65 -9.93 -16.30
CA TYR A 229 13.51 -9.31 -17.32
C TYR A 229 14.36 -10.33 -18.07
N ALA A 230 14.91 -11.36 -17.41
CA ALA A 230 15.62 -12.44 -18.10
C ALA A 230 14.70 -13.26 -19.03
N ALA A 231 13.44 -13.45 -18.65
CA ALA A 231 12.47 -14.22 -19.42
C ALA A 231 11.98 -13.48 -20.67
N PHE A 232 11.78 -12.15 -20.59
CA PHE A 232 11.16 -11.36 -21.66
C PHE A 232 12.07 -10.30 -22.30
N GLY A 233 13.19 -9.96 -21.66
CA GLY A 233 14.14 -8.99 -22.18
C GLY A 233 13.53 -7.59 -22.35
N ASN A 234 13.96 -6.90 -23.40
CA ASN A 234 13.46 -5.56 -23.74
C ASN A 234 11.96 -5.52 -24.09
N ASP A 235 11.34 -6.68 -24.36
CA ASP A 235 9.91 -6.81 -24.70
C ASP A 235 9.02 -7.11 -23.48
N THR A 236 9.57 -6.99 -22.27
CA THR A 236 8.81 -7.16 -21.03
C THR A 236 7.58 -6.27 -21.00
N ARG A 237 6.42 -6.82 -20.63
CA ARG A 237 5.15 -6.09 -20.51
C ARG A 237 4.97 -5.49 -19.12
N GLY A 238 4.14 -4.44 -19.03
CA GLY A 238 3.87 -3.75 -17.76
C GLY A 238 3.25 -4.62 -16.66
N ASN A 239 2.51 -5.66 -17.04
CA ASN A 239 2.14 -6.75 -16.13
C ASN A 239 2.86 -8.03 -16.59
N MET A 240 3.74 -8.54 -15.73
CA MET A 240 4.53 -9.75 -15.99
C MET A 240 3.68 -10.94 -16.46
N LEU A 241 2.49 -11.16 -15.90
CA LEU A 241 1.62 -12.29 -16.30
C LEU A 241 1.08 -12.15 -17.73
N THR A 242 0.88 -10.93 -18.22
CA THR A 242 0.45 -10.71 -19.61
C THR A 242 1.52 -11.08 -20.63
N GLY A 243 2.78 -11.20 -20.23
CA GLY A 243 3.86 -11.70 -21.07
C GLY A 243 3.71 -13.19 -21.40
N PHE A 244 2.99 -13.95 -20.56
CA PHE A 244 2.80 -15.39 -20.69
C PHE A 244 1.48 -15.80 -21.38
N GLY A 245 0.72 -14.86 -21.96
CA GLY A 245 -0.63 -15.13 -22.49
C GLY A 245 -0.75 -16.26 -23.54
N PHE A 246 0.36 -16.70 -24.14
CA PHE A 246 0.43 -17.86 -25.05
C PHE A 246 1.35 -18.98 -24.56
N TYR A 247 1.77 -18.95 -23.30
CA TYR A 247 2.73 -19.89 -22.73
C TYR A 247 2.00 -21.09 -22.12
N GLU A 248 2.36 -22.29 -22.56
CA GLU A 248 1.84 -23.50 -21.94
C GLU A 248 2.48 -23.72 -20.55
N PRO A 249 1.69 -24.01 -19.50
CA PRO A 249 0.25 -24.26 -19.54
C PRO A 249 -0.60 -23.01 -19.22
N PHE A 250 -1.59 -22.72 -20.08
CA PHE A 250 -2.47 -21.55 -20.00
C PHE A 250 -3.23 -21.43 -18.66
N TRP A 251 -3.63 -22.55 -18.06
CA TRP A 251 -4.39 -22.57 -16.81
C TRP A 251 -3.63 -21.93 -15.63
N LEU A 252 -2.29 -21.97 -15.64
CA LEU A 252 -1.48 -21.32 -14.59
C LEU A 252 -1.60 -19.80 -14.68
N VAL A 253 -1.61 -19.26 -15.90
CA VAL A 253 -1.78 -17.82 -16.14
C VAL A 253 -3.19 -17.39 -15.71
N ASP A 254 -4.21 -18.17 -16.06
CA ASP A 254 -5.60 -17.93 -15.64
C ASP A 254 -5.76 -17.98 -14.11
N LEU A 255 -5.15 -18.97 -13.46
CA LEU A 255 -5.12 -19.07 -12.00
C LEU A 255 -4.45 -17.83 -11.37
N GLY A 256 -3.32 -17.39 -11.92
CA GLY A 256 -2.65 -16.16 -11.48
C GLY A 256 -3.54 -14.92 -11.62
N ASN A 257 -4.29 -14.81 -12.72
CA ASN A 257 -5.25 -13.72 -12.93
C ASN A 257 -6.44 -13.79 -11.93
N VAL A 258 -6.97 -14.98 -11.64
CA VAL A 258 -8.00 -15.16 -10.61
C VAL A 258 -7.47 -14.72 -9.24
N MET A 259 -6.24 -15.10 -8.88
CA MET A 259 -5.60 -14.67 -7.63
C MET A 259 -5.47 -13.14 -7.55
N ILE A 260 -5.08 -12.48 -8.66
CA ILE A 260 -5.04 -11.01 -8.73
C ILE A 260 -6.43 -10.43 -8.47
N VAL A 261 -7.49 -10.96 -9.10
CA VAL A 261 -8.87 -10.46 -8.89
C VAL A 261 -9.29 -10.60 -7.45
N VAL A 262 -9.11 -11.78 -6.84
CA VAL A 262 -9.47 -12.01 -5.42
C VAL A 262 -8.71 -11.05 -4.50
N HIS A 263 -7.41 -10.86 -4.72
CA HIS A 263 -6.63 -9.91 -3.95
C HIS A 263 -7.15 -8.47 -4.12
N LEU A 264 -7.31 -8.00 -5.36
CA LEU A 264 -7.69 -6.61 -5.64
C LEU A 264 -9.11 -6.28 -5.19
N VAL A 265 -10.05 -7.24 -5.20
CA VAL A 265 -11.38 -7.04 -4.62
C VAL A 265 -11.28 -6.82 -3.11
N GLY A 266 -10.48 -7.60 -2.39
CA GLY A 266 -10.22 -7.40 -0.96
C GLY A 266 -9.57 -6.05 -0.68
N ALA A 267 -8.53 -5.70 -1.45
CA ALA A 267 -7.85 -4.41 -1.33
C ALA A 267 -8.80 -3.23 -1.60
N TYR A 268 -9.67 -3.33 -2.60
CA TYR A 268 -10.68 -2.32 -2.90
C TYR A 268 -11.63 -2.11 -1.71
N GLN A 269 -12.11 -3.20 -1.08
CA GLN A 269 -12.99 -3.09 0.09
C GLN A 269 -12.30 -2.37 1.26
N VAL A 270 -11.00 -2.50 1.43
CA VAL A 270 -10.24 -1.80 2.48
C VAL A 270 -10.04 -0.33 2.10
N LEU A 271 -9.61 -0.04 0.86
CA LEU A 271 -9.22 1.30 0.41
C LEU A 271 -10.40 2.23 0.11
N ALA A 272 -11.56 1.69 -0.28
CA ALA A 272 -12.73 2.51 -0.61
C ALA A 272 -13.50 2.98 0.64
N GLN A 273 -13.40 2.28 1.77
CA GLN A 273 -14.19 2.57 2.98
C GLN A 273 -13.94 3.98 3.56
N PRO A 274 -12.69 4.48 3.67
CA PRO A 274 -12.47 5.85 4.12
C PRO A 274 -13.16 6.88 3.23
N VAL A 275 -13.13 6.69 1.90
CA VAL A 275 -13.78 7.59 0.93
C VAL A 275 -15.30 7.56 1.13
N PHE A 276 -15.89 6.38 1.22
CA PHE A 276 -17.32 6.23 1.48
C PHE A 276 -17.72 6.87 2.80
N ARG A 277 -16.96 6.61 3.87
CA ARG A 277 -17.26 7.14 5.20
C ARG A 277 -17.20 8.66 5.25
N VAL A 278 -16.21 9.28 4.62
CA VAL A 278 -16.10 10.75 4.56
C VAL A 278 -17.32 11.37 3.87
N VAL A 279 -17.71 10.84 2.71
CA VAL A 279 -18.86 11.37 1.96
C VAL A 279 -20.18 11.14 2.71
N GLU A 280 -20.34 9.97 3.33
CA GLU A 280 -21.52 9.62 4.12
C GLU A 280 -21.67 10.48 5.37
N LEU A 281 -20.58 10.70 6.11
CA LEU A 281 -20.57 11.59 7.28
C LEU A 281 -20.86 13.03 6.87
N TRP A 282 -20.24 13.51 5.79
CA TRP A 282 -20.50 14.84 5.27
C TRP A 282 -21.96 15.02 4.87
N ALA A 283 -22.55 14.06 4.15
CA ALA A 283 -23.95 14.10 3.76
C ALA A 283 -24.89 14.09 4.98
N SER A 284 -24.60 13.24 5.98
CA SER A 284 -25.39 13.18 7.22
C SER A 284 -25.34 14.49 7.99
N MET A 285 -24.16 15.11 8.11
CA MET A 285 -24.00 16.43 8.75
C MET A 285 -24.70 17.55 7.96
N ARG A 286 -24.65 17.50 6.63
CA ARG A 286 -25.23 18.53 5.74
C ARG A 286 -26.75 18.47 5.68
N TRP A 287 -27.32 17.26 5.77
CA TRP A 287 -28.76 16.99 5.68
C TRP A 287 -29.25 16.09 6.82
N PRO A 288 -29.21 16.55 8.08
CA PRO A 288 -29.52 15.71 9.24
C PRO A 288 -30.99 15.28 9.33
N LYS A 289 -31.90 16.01 8.68
CA LYS A 289 -33.34 15.71 8.65
C LYS A 289 -33.77 14.86 7.43
N SER A 290 -32.86 14.54 6.52
CA SER A 290 -33.20 13.80 5.31
C SER A 290 -33.34 12.31 5.63
N GLU A 291 -34.52 11.76 5.36
CA GLU A 291 -34.76 10.31 5.49
C GLU A 291 -33.89 9.52 4.52
N PHE A 292 -33.73 10.01 3.29
CA PHE A 292 -32.90 9.39 2.27
C PHE A 292 -31.44 9.17 2.69
N VAL A 293 -30.89 10.11 3.49
CA VAL A 293 -29.49 10.09 3.93
C VAL A 293 -29.31 9.32 5.23
N ASN A 294 -30.23 9.46 6.20
CA ASN A 294 -29.99 8.99 7.57
C ASN A 294 -30.82 7.77 7.98
N VAL A 295 -31.88 7.43 7.24
CA VAL A 295 -32.73 6.28 7.59
C VAL A 295 -32.14 4.99 7.03
N GLU A 296 -32.15 3.96 7.86
CA GLU A 296 -31.85 2.59 7.47
C GLU A 296 -33.15 1.81 7.32
N HIS A 297 -33.38 1.24 6.13
CA HIS A 297 -34.54 0.42 5.82
C HIS A 297 -34.19 -1.06 6.02
N PRO A 298 -34.73 -1.73 7.06
CA PRO A 298 -34.47 -3.14 7.29
C PRO A 298 -35.12 -3.99 6.20
N MET A 299 -34.35 -4.91 5.62
CA MET A 299 -34.74 -5.84 4.59
C MET A 299 -34.40 -7.25 5.03
N ASN A 300 -35.32 -8.19 4.80
CA ASN A 300 -35.10 -9.60 5.09
C ASN A 300 -35.12 -10.38 3.78
N ILE A 301 -34.01 -11.01 3.42
CA ILE A 301 -33.95 -11.99 2.33
C ILE A 301 -33.73 -13.36 2.97
N GLY A 302 -34.81 -14.14 3.06
CA GLY A 302 -34.79 -15.43 3.75
C GLY A 302 -34.40 -15.29 5.22
N LYS A 303 -33.29 -15.93 5.62
CA LYS A 303 -32.75 -15.87 7.00
C LYS A 303 -31.79 -14.70 7.24
N ILE A 304 -31.40 -13.97 6.20
CA ILE A 304 -30.42 -12.88 6.29
C ILE A 304 -31.18 -11.58 6.52
N LYS A 305 -30.91 -10.92 7.66
CA LYS A 305 -31.40 -9.59 7.97
C LYS A 305 -30.30 -8.58 7.65
N PHE A 306 -30.62 -7.57 6.87
CA PHE A 306 -29.68 -6.49 6.56
C PHE A 306 -30.43 -5.17 6.44
N SER A 307 -29.73 -4.06 6.63
CA SER A 307 -30.31 -2.73 6.48
C SER A 307 -29.75 -2.03 5.25
N ILE A 308 -30.64 -1.43 4.46
CA ILE A 308 -30.26 -0.64 3.29
C ILE A 308 -30.48 0.82 3.60
N ASN A 309 -29.47 1.64 3.32
CA ASN A 309 -29.61 3.09 3.27
C ASN A 309 -29.58 3.51 1.80
N SER A 310 -30.61 4.26 1.38
CA SER A 310 -30.82 4.63 -0.02
C SER A 310 -29.69 5.52 -0.56
N PHE A 311 -29.20 6.48 0.24
CA PHE A 311 -28.05 7.30 -0.14
C PHE A 311 -26.78 6.46 -0.32
N ARG A 312 -26.43 5.60 0.66
CA ARG A 312 -25.25 4.74 0.58
C ARG A 312 -25.29 3.84 -0.66
N LEU A 313 -26.44 3.24 -0.96
CA LEU A 313 -26.59 2.38 -2.13
C LEU A 313 -26.33 3.16 -3.43
N ILE A 314 -27.04 4.28 -3.63
CA ILE A 314 -26.95 5.06 -4.87
C ILE A 314 -25.55 5.64 -5.05
N TRP A 315 -25.01 6.32 -4.03
CA TRP A 315 -23.70 6.97 -4.13
C TRP A 315 -22.57 5.95 -4.34
N ARG A 316 -22.55 4.84 -3.58
CA ARG A 316 -21.51 3.81 -3.75
C ARG A 316 -21.59 3.16 -5.13
N THR A 317 -22.79 2.90 -5.66
CA THR A 317 -22.96 2.40 -7.03
C THR A 317 -22.47 3.40 -8.08
N ILE A 318 -22.82 4.68 -7.95
CA ILE A 318 -22.31 5.74 -8.84
C ILE A 318 -20.78 5.79 -8.79
N PHE A 319 -20.20 5.74 -7.59
CA PHE A 319 -18.75 5.74 -7.40
C PHE A 319 -18.09 4.56 -8.12
N VAL A 320 -18.60 3.34 -7.91
CA VAL A 320 -18.10 2.12 -8.58
C VAL A 320 -18.19 2.26 -10.10
N VAL A 321 -19.35 2.67 -10.63
CA VAL A 321 -19.53 2.86 -12.08
C VAL A 321 -18.53 3.87 -12.63
N MET A 322 -18.34 5.01 -11.96
CA MET A 322 -17.37 6.02 -12.40
C MET A 322 -15.94 5.50 -12.41
N VAL A 323 -15.48 4.83 -11.33
CA VAL A 323 -14.11 4.31 -11.29
C VAL A 323 -13.90 3.19 -12.32
N THR A 324 -14.92 2.38 -12.60
CA THR A 324 -14.87 1.35 -13.65
C THR A 324 -14.76 1.98 -15.04
N VAL A 325 -15.56 3.00 -15.35
CA VAL A 325 -15.48 3.72 -16.63
C VAL A 325 -14.10 4.37 -16.80
N LEU A 326 -13.58 5.00 -15.75
CA LEU A 326 -12.23 5.57 -15.75
C LEU A 326 -11.15 4.50 -15.97
N ALA A 327 -11.26 3.34 -15.32
CA ALA A 327 -10.33 2.23 -15.51
C ALA A 327 -10.37 1.66 -16.95
N MET A 328 -11.57 1.57 -17.56
CA MET A 328 -11.73 1.16 -18.96
C MET A 328 -11.15 2.18 -19.95
N ALA A 329 -11.21 3.47 -19.61
CA ALA A 329 -10.67 4.55 -20.44
C ALA A 329 -9.14 4.69 -20.34
N MET A 330 -8.50 4.11 -19.31
CA MET A 330 -7.08 4.30 -18.99
C MET A 330 -6.28 2.98 -18.98
N PRO A 331 -5.93 2.40 -20.14
CA PRO A 331 -5.24 1.10 -20.22
C PRO A 331 -3.70 1.18 -20.02
N PHE A 332 -3.22 2.14 -19.21
CA PHE A 332 -1.79 2.41 -19.01
C PHE A 332 -1.34 2.05 -17.57
N PHE A 333 -1.23 0.73 -17.33
CA PHE A 333 -0.95 0.15 -16.01
C PHE A 333 0.28 0.76 -15.33
N ASN A 334 1.42 0.85 -16.04
CA ASN A 334 2.67 1.35 -15.46
C ASN A 334 2.59 2.84 -15.13
N GLU A 335 2.00 3.64 -16.00
CA GLU A 335 1.91 5.08 -15.83
C GLU A 335 1.04 5.41 -14.61
N MET A 336 -0.05 4.65 -14.38
CA MET A 336 -0.86 4.77 -13.17
C MET A 336 -0.10 4.36 -11.91
N LEU A 337 0.65 3.25 -11.95
CA LEU A 337 1.47 2.83 -10.82
C LEU A 337 2.56 3.87 -10.50
N ALA A 338 3.21 4.42 -11.52
CA ALA A 338 4.23 5.44 -11.37
C ALA A 338 3.68 6.74 -10.77
N LEU A 339 2.48 7.15 -11.18
CA LEU A 339 1.80 8.32 -10.61
C LEU A 339 1.45 8.10 -9.13
N LEU A 340 0.88 6.94 -8.79
CA LEU A 340 0.58 6.59 -7.40
C LEU A 340 1.85 6.51 -6.56
N GLY A 341 2.93 5.95 -7.11
CA GLY A 341 4.25 5.93 -6.50
C GLY A 341 4.78 7.33 -6.24
N ALA A 342 4.72 8.23 -7.22
CA ALA A 342 5.15 9.62 -7.08
C ALA A 342 4.38 10.38 -6.00
N ILE A 343 3.05 10.22 -5.96
CA ILE A 343 2.17 10.92 -5.01
C ILE A 343 2.30 10.31 -3.61
N GLY A 344 2.51 9.00 -3.47
CA GLY A 344 2.59 8.34 -2.17
C GLY A 344 3.99 8.36 -1.55
N PHE A 345 5.03 8.09 -2.34
CA PHE A 345 6.37 7.80 -1.84
C PHE A 345 7.03 8.96 -1.12
N TRP A 346 7.17 10.13 -1.75
CA TRP A 346 7.83 11.25 -1.06
C TRP A 346 7.04 11.79 0.13
N PRO A 347 5.77 12.23 0.00
CA PRO A 347 5.12 12.91 1.11
C PRO A 347 4.86 11.95 2.27
N LEU A 348 4.30 10.77 2.00
CA LEU A 348 3.88 9.81 3.03
C LEU A 348 4.98 8.82 3.40
N GLY A 349 5.79 8.38 2.44
CA GLY A 349 6.86 7.40 2.66
C GLY A 349 8.14 8.00 3.25
N VAL A 350 8.45 9.26 2.96
CA VAL A 350 9.75 9.86 3.31
C VAL A 350 9.58 11.12 4.16
N TYR A 351 8.93 12.15 3.63
CA TYR A 351 8.84 13.47 4.23
C TYR A 351 8.21 13.44 5.62
N PHE A 352 6.98 12.90 5.77
CA PHE A 352 6.33 12.86 7.08
C PHE A 352 7.12 12.05 8.11
N PRO A 353 7.56 10.79 7.85
CA PRO A 353 8.39 10.06 8.80
C PRO A 353 9.66 10.80 9.22
N VAL A 354 10.34 11.47 8.29
CA VAL A 354 11.56 12.25 8.56
C VAL A 354 11.26 13.47 9.43
N GLU A 355 10.26 14.27 9.08
CA GLU A 355 9.90 15.48 9.83
C GLU A 355 9.35 15.15 11.23
N MET A 356 8.51 14.12 11.34
CA MET A 356 8.03 13.60 12.62
C MET A 356 9.22 13.22 13.53
N TYR A 357 10.20 12.52 12.97
CA TYR A 357 11.39 12.10 13.70
C TYR A 357 12.26 13.28 14.15
N ILE A 358 12.49 14.26 13.28
CA ILE A 358 13.22 15.49 13.61
C ILE A 358 12.53 16.24 14.75
N ALA A 359 11.20 16.40 14.65
CA ALA A 359 10.40 17.10 15.66
C ALA A 359 10.44 16.38 17.01
N GLN A 360 10.22 15.07 17.02
CA GLN A 360 10.18 14.29 18.26
C GLN A 360 11.55 14.18 18.94
N LYS A 361 12.61 13.90 18.18
CA LYS A 361 13.98 13.83 18.71
C LYS A 361 14.61 15.20 18.93
N LYS A 362 13.88 16.28 18.65
CA LYS A 362 14.34 17.67 18.78
C LYS A 362 15.71 17.86 18.13
N ILE A 363 15.90 17.32 16.92
CA ILE A 363 17.19 17.34 16.23
C ILE A 363 17.52 18.80 15.86
N GLY A 364 18.65 19.30 16.36
CA GLY A 364 19.10 20.66 16.10
C GLY A 364 19.29 20.93 14.60
N LYS A 365 18.75 22.06 14.14
CA LYS A 365 19.00 22.58 12.79
C LYS A 365 20.51 22.73 12.62
N ARG A 366 21.05 22.30 11.46
CA ARG A 366 22.50 22.29 11.11
C ARG A 366 23.37 21.18 11.71
N THR A 367 22.80 20.18 12.40
CA THR A 367 23.57 18.96 12.70
C THR A 367 23.78 18.10 11.45
N ILE A 368 24.84 17.29 11.41
CA ILE A 368 25.09 16.35 10.28
C ILE A 368 23.88 15.44 10.05
N ARG A 369 23.26 14.98 11.14
CA ARG A 369 22.05 14.15 11.10
C ARG A 369 20.87 14.87 10.46
N TRP A 370 20.63 16.13 10.85
CA TRP A 370 19.60 16.95 10.24
C TRP A 370 19.86 17.16 8.75
N PHE A 371 21.11 17.47 8.37
CA PHE A 371 21.48 17.67 6.97
C PHE A 371 21.29 16.40 6.13
N GLY A 372 21.70 15.23 6.64
CA GLY A 372 21.48 13.94 5.98
C GLY A 372 19.99 13.61 5.79
N LEU A 373 19.15 13.88 6.80
CA LEU A 373 17.69 13.70 6.70
C LEU A 373 17.06 14.65 5.67
N GLN A 374 17.50 15.90 5.61
CA GLN A 374 17.00 16.85 4.62
C GLN A 374 17.49 16.55 3.20
N ILE A 375 18.71 16.05 3.03
CA ILE A 375 19.19 15.52 1.73
C ILE A 375 18.32 14.35 1.29
N LEU A 376 18.03 13.40 2.19
CA LEU A 376 17.15 12.26 1.87
C LEU A 376 15.78 12.75 1.39
N ASN A 377 15.16 13.69 2.11
CA ASN A 377 13.90 14.32 1.71
C ASN A 377 13.99 14.96 0.33
N PHE A 378 15.03 15.76 0.08
CA PHE A 378 15.20 16.48 -1.18
C PHE A 378 15.43 15.53 -2.37
N VAL A 379 16.30 14.53 -2.22
CA VAL A 379 16.56 13.54 -3.27
C VAL A 379 15.29 12.75 -3.60
N CYS A 380 14.54 12.30 -2.58
CA CYS A 380 13.30 11.57 -2.79
C CYS A 380 12.19 12.44 -3.42
N LEU A 381 12.18 13.75 -3.12
CA LEU A 381 11.30 14.71 -3.79
C LEU A 381 11.61 14.79 -5.29
N ILE A 382 12.89 14.98 -5.65
CA ILE A 382 13.29 15.05 -7.06
C ILE A 382 12.93 13.77 -7.81
N VAL A 383 13.18 12.60 -7.20
CA VAL A 383 12.82 11.30 -7.79
C VAL A 383 11.31 11.19 -7.98
N SER A 384 10.51 11.62 -7.01
CA SER A 384 9.04 11.57 -7.10
C SER A 384 8.49 12.55 -8.14
N LEU A 385 9.05 13.76 -8.24
CA LEU A 385 8.70 14.72 -9.29
C LEU A 385 9.05 14.17 -10.68
N ALA A 386 10.24 13.59 -10.84
CA ALA A 386 10.64 12.96 -12.09
C ALA A 386 9.69 11.81 -12.47
N ALA A 387 9.34 10.95 -11.50
CA ALA A 387 8.38 9.86 -11.69
C ALA A 387 6.99 10.37 -12.09
N GLY A 388 6.50 11.44 -11.45
CA GLY A 388 5.24 12.09 -11.79
C GLY A 388 5.25 12.67 -13.21
N CYS A 389 6.33 13.35 -13.60
CA CYS A 389 6.50 13.86 -14.96
C CYS A 389 6.54 12.72 -16.00
N GLY A 390 7.27 11.64 -15.72
CA GLY A 390 7.32 10.45 -16.58
C GLY A 390 5.94 9.80 -16.75
N ALA A 391 5.21 9.62 -15.64
CA ALA A 391 3.86 9.10 -15.66
C ALA A 391 2.92 9.98 -16.50
N ILE A 392 2.91 11.31 -16.27
CA ILE A 392 2.04 12.25 -17.01
C ILE A 392 2.37 12.26 -18.50
N GLN A 393 3.65 12.27 -18.87
CA GLN A 393 4.07 12.20 -20.26
C GLN A 393 3.63 10.88 -20.90
N GLY A 394 3.79 9.76 -20.19
CA GLY A 394 3.38 8.43 -20.65
C GLY A 394 1.86 8.35 -20.86
N MET A 395 1.07 8.84 -19.90
CA MET A 395 -0.39 8.92 -20.00
C MET A 395 -0.81 9.78 -21.20
N ASN A 396 -0.22 10.96 -21.37
CA ASN A 396 -0.53 11.85 -22.47
C ASN A 396 -0.29 11.16 -23.83
N LYS A 397 0.85 10.49 -23.97
CA LYS A 397 1.18 9.72 -25.17
C LYS A 397 0.18 8.58 -25.39
N ALA A 398 -0.13 7.82 -24.34
CA ALA A 398 -1.05 6.70 -24.38
C ALA A 398 -2.46 7.14 -24.81
N LEU A 399 -2.96 8.27 -24.29
CA LEU A 399 -4.27 8.83 -24.64
C LEU A 399 -4.35 9.24 -26.12
N HIS A 400 -3.26 9.75 -26.70
CA HIS A 400 -3.22 10.08 -28.13
C HIS A 400 -3.09 8.87 -29.05
N THR A 401 -2.59 7.74 -28.55
CA THR A 401 -2.44 6.50 -29.34
C THR A 401 -3.59 5.51 -29.15
N THR A 402 -4.29 5.58 -28.03
CA THR A 402 -5.38 4.65 -27.69
C THR A 402 -6.69 5.21 -28.22
N LYS A 403 -7.45 4.39 -28.94
CA LYS A 403 -8.85 4.69 -29.24
C LYS A 403 -9.69 4.09 -28.09
N PRO A 404 -10.30 4.92 -27.22
CA PRO A 404 -11.11 4.40 -26.12
C PRO A 404 -12.18 3.45 -26.63
N PHE A 405 -12.39 2.33 -25.94
CA PHE A 405 -13.43 1.34 -26.25
C PHE A 405 -13.28 0.59 -27.59
N GLN A 406 -12.12 0.63 -28.24
CA GLN A 406 -11.82 -0.28 -29.36
C GLN A 406 -11.03 -1.50 -28.87
N PHE A 407 -11.64 -2.68 -28.98
CA PHE A 407 -10.92 -3.95 -28.86
C PHE A 407 -10.13 -4.18 -30.15
N LYS A 408 -8.85 -4.56 -30.05
CA LYS A 408 -8.15 -5.16 -31.19
C LYS A 408 -8.75 -6.55 -31.38
N GLU A 409 -9.40 -6.77 -32.53
CA GLU A 409 -9.81 -8.09 -33.00
C GLU A 409 -8.62 -9.05 -33.13
#